data_AF-A0A9X2YH52-F1
#
_entry.id   AF-A0A9X2YH52-F1
#
_cell.length_a   1.000
_cell.length_b   1.000
_cell.length_c   1.000
_cell.angle_alpha   90.00
_cell.angle_beta   90.00
_cell.angle_gamma   90.00
#
_symmetry.space_group_name_H-M   'P 1'
#
loop_
_entity.id
_entity.type
_entity.pdbx_description
1 polymer ?
#
loop_
_entity_poly.entity_id
_entity_poly.type
_entity_poly.pdbx_seq_one_letter_code
_entity_poly.pdbx_strand_id
1 'polypeptide(L)' 'GGGHNGLVAAGYLARAGRRVRVLERLDHVGGAAVSAHAFDGVDARLSRYSYLVSLLPQRIVDDLGARIRLVRR' A
#
# COMPACT_ATOMS: atom_id res chain seq x y z
N GLY A 1 -8.41 -7.78 0.14
CA GLY A 1 -8.13 -6.35 -0.11
C GLY A 1 -6.68 -6.18 -0.47
N GLY A 2 -6.41 -5.44 -1.54
CA GLY A 2 -5.09 -5.03 -2.04
C GLY A 2 -4.57 -3.75 -1.40
N GLY A 3 -4.96 -3.43 -0.16
CA GLY A 3 -4.33 -2.37 0.63
C GLY A 3 -2.96 -2.79 1.18
N HIS A 4 -2.19 -1.83 1.71
CA HIS A 4 -0.83 -2.07 2.23
C HIS A 4 -0.75 -3.27 3.20
N ASN A 5 -1.68 -3.39 4.17
CA ASN A 5 -1.69 -4.52 5.11
C ASN A 5 -1.93 -5.86 4.42
N GLY A 6 -2.85 -5.90 3.44
CA GLY A 6 -3.15 -7.11 2.69
C GLY A 6 -1.98 -7.55 1.81
N LEU A 7 -1.28 -6.59 1.19
CA LEU A 7 -0.09 -6.86 0.38
C LEU A 7 1.09 -7.34 1.22
N VAL A 8 1.33 -6.74 2.40
CA VAL A 8 2.37 -7.20 3.34
C VAL A 8 2.08 -8.62 3.81
N ALA A 9 0.85 -8.91 4.24
CA ALA A 9 0.46 -10.25 4.67
C ALA A 9 0.63 -11.29 3.55
N ALA A 10 0.21 -10.94 2.33
CA ALA A 10 0.37 -11.79 1.15
C ALA A 10 1.85 -12.05 0.83
N GLY A 11 2.70 -11.04 0.93
CA GLY A 11 4.15 -11.16 0.73
C GLY A 11 4.79 -12.15 1.71
N TYR A 12 4.48 -12.03 3.00
CA TYR A 12 5.02 -12.97 4.00
C TYR A 12 4.50 -14.40 3.81
N LEU A 13 3.22 -14.59 3.47
CA LEU A 13 2.66 -15.92 3.18
C LEU A 13 3.30 -16.55 1.94
N ALA A 14 3.51 -15.76 0.88
CA ALA A 14 4.19 -16.22 -0.34
C ALA A 14 5.65 -16.62 -0.04
N ARG A 15 6.37 -15.82 0.75
CA ARG A 15 7.73 -16.13 1.21
C ARG A 15 7.78 -17.41 2.06
N ALA A 16 6.72 -17.72 2.79
CA ALA A 16 6.56 -18.99 3.51
C ALA A 16 6.14 -20.18 2.61
N GLY A 17 6.20 -20.04 1.28
CA GLY A 17 5.91 -21.10 0.32
C GLY A 17 4.42 -21.35 0.07
N ARG A 18 3.52 -20.47 0.50
CA ARG A 18 2.08 -20.61 0.26
C ARG A 18 1.68 -20.01 -1.09
N ARG A 19 0.73 -20.64 -1.77
CA ARG A 19 0.02 -20.01 -2.90
C ARG A 19 -1.01 -19.04 -2.34
N VAL A 20 -0.87 -17.76 -2.66
CA VAL A 20 -1.73 -16.69 -2.13
C VAL A 20 -2.49 -16.04 -3.28
N ARG A 21 -3.78 -15.74 -3.05
CA ARG A 21 -4.59 -14.92 -3.95
C ARG A 21 -5.13 -13.72 -3.20
N VAL A 22 -4.86 -12.52 -3.73
CA VAL A 22 -5.38 -11.26 -3.19
C VAL A 22 -6.54 -10.81 -4.06
N LEU A 23 -7.69 -10.54 -3.44
CA LEU A 23 -8.86 -9.98 -4.10
C LEU A 23 -9.02 -8.52 -3.65
N GLU A 24 -9.11 -7.60 -4.59
CA GLU A 24 -9.35 -6.17 -4.36
C GLU A 24 -10.61 -5.76 -5.14
N ARG A 25 -11.43 -4.90 -4.53
CA ARG A 25 -12.68 -4.40 -5.12
C ARG A 25 -12.40 -3.24 -6.08
N LEU A 26 -11.40 -2.43 -5.77
CA LEU A 26 -10.99 -1.30 -6.60
C LEU A 26 -10.18 -1.76 -7.82
N ASP A 27 -10.14 -0.89 -8.83
CA ASP A 27 -9.33 -1.05 -10.04
C ASP A 27 -7.82 -0.88 -9.79
N HIS A 28 -7.44 -0.44 -8.60
CA HIS A 28 -6.07 -0.23 -8.17
C HIS A 28 -5.79 -0.82 -6.77
N VAL A 29 -4.51 -1.05 -6.50
CA VAL A 29 -4.00 -1.48 -5.20
C VAL A 29 -3.42 -0.30 -4.40
N GLY A 30 -3.12 -0.54 -3.12
CA GLY A 30 -2.48 0.40 -2.20
C GLY A 30 -3.39 0.83 -1.05
N GLY A 31 -4.72 0.79 -1.23
CA GLY A 31 -5.69 1.09 -0.18
C GLY A 31 -5.46 2.48 0.42
N ALA A 32 -5.33 2.57 1.74
CA ALA A 32 -5.10 3.83 2.45
C ALA A 32 -3.75 4.53 2.12
N ALA A 33 -2.82 3.82 1.45
CA ALA A 33 -1.54 4.39 1.04
C ALA A 33 -1.62 5.20 -0.28
N VAL A 34 -2.77 5.18 -0.97
CA VAL A 34 -2.97 5.93 -2.22
C VAL A 34 -3.63 7.28 -1.92
N SER A 35 -3.08 8.35 -2.49
CA SER A 35 -3.72 9.67 -2.48
C SER A 35 -4.83 9.71 -3.53
N ALA A 36 -6.04 10.05 -3.11
CA ALA A 36 -7.20 10.17 -3.98
C ALA A 36 -7.66 11.63 -4.08
N HIS A 37 -8.28 11.99 -5.21
CA HIS A 37 -9.08 13.20 -5.27
C HIS A 37 -10.29 12.97 -4.37
N ALA A 38 -10.33 13.70 -3.26
CA ALA A 38 -11.36 13.50 -2.23
C ALA A 38 -12.62 14.34 -2.51
N PHE A 39 -12.51 15.34 -3.36
CA PHE A 39 -13.58 16.27 -3.70
C PHE A 39 -13.62 16.50 -5.22
N ASP A 40 -14.78 16.30 -5.83
CA ASP A 40 -14.97 16.59 -7.25
C ASP A 40 -14.81 18.10 -7.52
N GLY A 41 -14.07 18.44 -8.58
CA GLY A 41 -13.83 19.83 -8.97
C GLY A 41 -12.77 20.58 -8.15
N VAL A 42 -12.15 19.94 -7.14
CA VAL A 42 -11.05 20.53 -6.37
C VAL A 42 -9.78 19.73 -6.64
N ASP A 43 -8.71 20.39 -7.08
CA ASP A 43 -7.38 19.77 -7.23
C ASP A 43 -6.69 19.60 -5.86
N ALA A 44 -7.38 18.94 -4.94
CA ALA A 44 -6.89 18.54 -3.64
C ALA A 44 -6.74 17.02 -3.61
N ARG A 45 -5.50 16.55 -3.69
CA ARG A 45 -5.17 15.13 -3.49
C ARG A 45 -4.96 14.89 -2.00
N LEU A 46 -5.96 14.31 -1.36
CA LEU A 46 -5.85 13.93 0.04
C LEU A 46 -5.32 12.50 0.15
N SER A 47 -4.32 12.33 1.01
CA SER A 47 -3.89 11.02 1.47
C SER A 47 -5.07 10.39 2.24
N ARG A 48 -5.60 9.28 1.74
CA ARG A 48 -6.78 8.60 2.31
C ARG A 48 -6.39 7.81 3.58
N TYR A 49 -5.86 8.49 4.60
CA TYR A 49 -5.32 7.97 5.89
C TYR A 49 -3.84 7.54 5.93
N SER A 50 -3.02 7.74 4.88
CA SER A 50 -1.59 7.36 4.92
C SER A 50 -0.75 8.08 5.98
N TYR A 51 -1.17 9.27 6.44
CA TYR A 51 -0.46 10.01 7.48
C TYR A 51 -0.73 9.50 8.91
N LEU A 52 -1.89 8.85 9.14
CA LEU A 52 -2.26 8.32 10.46
C LEU A 52 -1.66 6.94 10.74
N VAL A 53 -1.25 6.24 9.69
CA VAL A 53 -0.62 4.93 9.78
C VAL A 53 0.86 5.14 9.49
N SER A 54 1.68 5.11 10.55
CA SER A 54 3.13 5.34 10.59
C SER A 54 3.90 4.79 9.38
N LEU A 55 5.10 5.34 9.13
CA LEU A 55 6.05 4.88 8.10
C LEU A 55 6.14 3.34 8.08
N LEU A 56 6.12 2.76 6.88
CA LEU A 56 6.30 1.32 6.70
C LEU A 56 7.63 0.90 7.36
N PRO A 57 7.63 -0.04 8.32
CA PRO A 57 8.85 -0.46 9.00
C PRO A 57 9.92 -0.95 8.02
N GLN A 58 11.17 -0.48 8.19
CA GLN A 58 12.29 -0.86 7.32
C GLN A 58 12.45 -2.39 7.20
N ARG A 59 12.24 -3.12 8.30
CA ARG A 59 12.27 -4.59 8.29
C ARG A 59 11.34 -5.21 7.26
N ILE A 60 10.13 -4.67 7.08
CA ILE A 60 9.17 -5.19 6.09
C ILE A 60 9.66 -4.90 4.67
N VAL A 61 10.28 -3.74 4.46
CA VAL A 61 10.90 -3.38 3.18
C VAL A 61 12.00 -4.38 2.83
N ASP A 62 12.88 -4.68 3.79
CA ASP A 62 14.01 -5.59 3.62
C ASP A 62 13.53 -7.03 3.41
N ASP A 63 12.62 -7.52 4.27
CA ASP A 63 12.09 -8.89 4.23
C ASP A 63 11.40 -9.20 2.90
N LEU A 64 10.70 -8.21 2.32
CA LEU A 64 9.92 -8.36 1.09
C LEU A 64 10.64 -7.83 -0.16
N GLY A 65 11.87 -7.33 -0.04
CA GLY A 65 12.64 -6.78 -1.17
C GLY A 65 11.95 -5.61 -1.86
N ALA A 66 11.19 -4.80 -1.13
CA ALA A 66 10.41 -3.71 -1.71
C ALA A 66 11.34 -2.54 -2.11
N ARG A 67 11.38 -2.21 -3.39
CA ARG A 67 12.18 -1.07 -3.88
C ARG A 67 11.40 0.23 -3.67
N ILE A 68 11.89 1.07 -2.74
CA ILE A 68 11.30 2.39 -2.47
C ILE A 68 12.14 3.46 -3.15
N ARG A 69 11.49 4.27 -4.01
CA ARG A 69 12.05 5.49 -4.55
C ARG A 69 11.28 6.68 -3.99
N LEU A 70 11.93 7.47 -3.15
CA LEU A 70 11.37 8.73 -2.66
C LEU A 70 11.52 9.79 -3.76
N VAL A 71 10.42 10.45 -4.10
CA VAL A 71 10.41 11.56 -5.05
C VAL A 71 10.07 12.81 -4.26
N ARG A 72 10.93 13.82 -4.36
CA ARG A 72 10.64 15.14 -3.78
C ARG A 72 9.62 15.84 -4.68
N ARG A 73 8.50 16.28 -4.10
CA ARG A 73 7.55 17.18 -4.75
C ARG A 73 7.88 18.61 -4.34
#